data_AF-S0EYY5-F1
#
_entry.id   AF-S0EYY5-F1
#
_cell.length_a   1.000
_cell.length_b   1.000
_cell.length_c   1.000
_cell.angle_alpha   90.00
_cell.angle_beta   90.00
_cell.angle_gamma   90.00
#
_symmetry.space_group_name_H-M   'P 1'
#
loop_
_entity.id
_entity.type
_entity.pdbx_description
1 polymer ?
#
loop_
_entity_poly.entity_id
_entity_poly.type
_entity_poly.pdbx_seq_one_letter_code
_entity_poly.pdbx_strand_id
1 'polypeptide(L)' 'MPQFEQLKKGMTRVRVPAKDSLRAYLLLMQRTGGRMQVLPNDVYVLDESQIQILKENQIPYEVIADK' A
#
# COMPACT_ATOMS: atom_id res chain seq x y z
N MET A 1 21.60 -4.97 11.26
CA MET A 1 20.13 -5.12 11.24
C MET A 1 19.57 -4.07 10.31
N PRO A 2 18.74 -4.38 9.30
CA PRO A 2 18.19 -3.34 8.44
C PRO A 2 17.20 -2.52 9.25
N GLN A 3 17.46 -1.21 9.31
CA GLN A 3 16.63 -0.21 9.98
C GLN A 3 15.29 -0.13 9.25
N PHE A 4 14.19 -0.53 9.92
CA PHE A 4 12.86 -0.21 9.43
C PHE A 4 12.70 1.30 9.53
N GLU A 5 12.75 1.98 8.38
CA GLU A 5 12.45 3.41 8.27
C GLU A 5 11.14 3.70 8.98
N GLN A 6 11.19 4.64 9.94
CA GLN A 6 10.01 5.18 10.60
C GLN A 6 9.04 5.67 9.52
N LEU A 7 7.84 5.06 9.48
CA LEU A 7 6.73 5.53 8.67
C LEU A 7 6.47 7.00 8.99
N LYS A 8 6.55 7.87 7.99
CA LYS A 8 6.18 9.28 8.12
C LYS A 8 4.72 9.38 8.58
N LYS A 9 4.43 10.32 9.48
CA LYS A 9 3.06 10.61 9.98
C LYS A 9 2.07 10.65 8.81
N GLY A 10 1.03 9.80 8.84
CA GLY A 10 -0.04 9.74 7.83
C GLY A 10 0.06 8.58 6.82
N MET A 11 1.12 7.76 6.88
CA MET A 11 1.26 6.57 6.04
C MET A 11 0.84 5.30 6.80
N THR A 12 0.08 4.43 6.14
CA THR A 12 -0.40 3.16 6.67
C THR A 12 0.19 2.01 5.86
N ARG A 13 0.65 0.96 6.54
CA ARG A 13 1.06 -0.28 5.88
C ARG A 13 -0.16 -1.14 5.60
N VAL A 14 -0.31 -1.53 4.35
CA VAL A 14 -1.48 -2.27 3.87
C VAL A 14 -1.02 -3.44 3.03
N ARG A 15 -1.46 -4.64 3.36
CA ARG A 15 -1.23 -5.83 2.54
C ARG A 15 -2.40 -6.02 1.60
N VAL A 16 -2.12 -6.22 0.33
CA VAL A 16 -3.14 -6.62 -0.65
C VAL A 16 -2.96 -8.12 -0.94
N PRO A 17 -4.04 -8.92 -0.99
CA PRO A 17 -3.95 -10.32 -1.39
C PRO A 17 -3.31 -10.48 -2.77
N ALA A 18 -2.50 -11.52 -2.97
CA ALA A 18 -1.77 -11.75 -4.23
C ALA A 18 -2.66 -11.81 -5.49
N LYS A 19 -3.94 -12.17 -5.33
CA LYS A 19 -4.92 -12.18 -6.43
C LYS A 19 -5.23 -10.77 -6.96
N ASP A 20 -5.17 -9.77 -6.09
CA ASP A 20 -5.55 -8.38 -6.39
C ASP A 20 -4.33 -7.43 -6.37
N SER A 21 -3.14 -7.92 -6.00
CA SER A 21 -1.92 -7.11 -5.85
C SER A 21 -1.49 -6.44 -7.15
N LEU A 22 -1.54 -7.14 -8.29
CA LEU A 22 -1.24 -6.54 -9.60
C LEU A 22 -2.19 -5.40 -9.94
N ARG A 23 -3.49 -5.58 -9.69
CA ARG A 23 -4.51 -4.56 -9.97
C ARG A 23 -4.33 -3.35 -9.05
N ALA A 24 -4.11 -3.58 -7.76
CA ALA A 24 -3.81 -2.54 -6.79
C ALA A 24 -2.56 -1.75 -7.20
N TYR A 25 -1.49 -2.46 -7.57
CA TYR A 25 -0.24 -1.86 -8.00
C TYR A 25 -0.42 -0.94 -9.21
N LEU A 26 -1.12 -1.40 -10.26
CA LEU A 26 -1.35 -0.60 -11.47
C LEU A 26 -2.16 0.67 -11.18
N LEU A 27 -3.23 0.56 -10.39
CA LEU A 27 -4.08 1.71 -10.02
C LEU A 27 -3.32 2.73 -9.18
N LEU A 28 -2.58 2.25 -8.19
CA LEU A 28 -1.78 3.09 -7.33
C LEU A 28 -0.62 3.73 -8.12
N MET A 29 0.00 3.02 -9.06
CA MET A 29 1.05 3.56 -9.93
C MET A 29 0.54 4.68 -10.83
N GLN A 30 -0.63 4.49 -11.46
CA GLN A 30 -1.26 5.49 -12.29
C GLN A 30 -1.53 6.79 -11.52
N ARG A 31 -1.91 6.68 -10.24
CA ARG A 31 -2.22 7.85 -9.42
C ARG A 31 -1.00 8.54 -8.82
N THR A 32 0.02 7.77 -8.46
CA THR A 32 1.25 8.29 -7.82
C THR A 32 2.31 8.75 -8.81
N GLY A 33 2.08 8.58 -10.12
CA GLY A 33 3.09 8.87 -11.14
C GLY A 33 4.35 8.01 -11.00
N GLY A 34 4.19 6.77 -10.50
CA GLY A 34 5.28 5.82 -10.30
C GLY A 34 6.06 5.97 -8.98
N ARG A 35 5.64 6.85 -8.06
CA ARG A 35 6.29 7.02 -6.74
C ARG A 35 5.51 6.26 -5.67
N MET A 36 5.80 4.97 -5.52
CA MET A 36 5.18 4.13 -4.50
C MET A 36 6.20 3.17 -3.89
N GLN A 37 6.13 3.00 -2.57
CA GLN A 37 6.96 2.03 -1.86
C GLN A 37 6.17 0.73 -1.69
N VAL A 38 6.62 -0.32 -2.38
CA VAL A 38 6.12 -1.69 -2.23
C VAL A 38 7.18 -2.51 -1.50
N LEU A 39 6.79 -3.11 -0.39
CA LEU A 39 7.59 -3.98 0.45
C LEU A 39 7.34 -5.45 0.08
N PRO A 40 8.22 -6.38 0.52
CA PRO A 40 8.04 -7.81 0.28
C PRO A 40 6.68 -8.33 0.74
N ASN A 41 6.15 -9.32 0.03
CA ASN A 41 4.81 -9.91 0.25
C ASN A 41 3.65 -8.93 0.03
N ASP A 42 3.74 -8.09 -1.01
CA ASP A 42 2.67 -7.20 -1.47
C ASP A 42 2.16 -6.26 -0.35
N VAL A 43 3.09 -5.77 0.46
CA VAL A 43 2.80 -4.78 1.50
C VAL A 43 3.11 -3.40 0.95
N TYR A 44 2.11 -2.54 0.94
CA TYR A 44 2.19 -1.19 0.42
C TYR A 44 2.23 -0.20 1.56
N VAL A 45 3.02 0.86 1.41
CA VAL A 45 2.99 2.02 2.32
C VAL A 45 2.14 3.09 1.66
N LEU A 46 0.89 3.24 2.11
CA LEU A 46 -0.12 4.08 1.47
C LEU A 46 -0.58 5.21 2.37
N ASP A 47 -0.86 6.37 1.77
CA ASP A 47 -1.56 7.47 2.43
C ASP A 47 -3.09 7.26 2.42
N GLU A 48 -3.84 8.10 3.13
CA GLU A 48 -5.31 8.02 3.18
C GLU A 48 -5.96 8.12 1.79
N SER A 49 -5.40 8.93 0.88
CA SER A 49 -5.94 9.10 -0.48
C SER A 49 -5.78 7.83 -1.32
N GLN A 50 -4.68 7.11 -1.12
CA GLN A 50 -4.37 5.86 -1.79
C GLN A 50 -5.20 4.70 -1.23
N ILE A 51 -5.44 4.68 0.08
CA ILE A 51 -6.38 3.73 0.72
C ILE A 51 -7.80 3.93 0.17
N GLN A 52 -8.21 5.19 -0.04
CA GLN A 52 -9.51 5.50 -0.62
C GLN A 52 -9.67 4.91 -2.04
N ILE A 53 -8.62 4.93 -2.86
CA ILE A 53 -8.63 4.32 -4.20
C ILE A 53 -8.86 2.80 -4.12
N LEU A 54 -8.22 2.12 -3.16
CA LEU A 54 -8.44 0.70 -2.95
C LEU A 54 -9.89 0.42 -2.57
N LYS A 55 -10.49 1.25 -1.70
CA LYS A 55 -11.91 1.14 -1.33
C LYS A 55 -12.84 1.37 -2.52
N GLU A 56 -12.63 2.43 -3.29
CA GLU A 56 -13.44 2.78 -4.47
C GLU A 56 -13.42 1.68 -5.54
N ASN A 57 -12.27 1.02 -5.68
CA ASN A 57 -12.10 -0.08 -6.64
C ASN A 57 -12.45 -1.46 -6.06
N GLN A 58 -12.97 -1.51 -4.83
CA GLN A 58 -13.35 -2.73 -4.11
C GLN A 58 -12.20 -3.73 -4.00
N ILE A 59 -10.98 -3.21 -3.82
CA ILE A 59 -9.79 -4.03 -3.66
C ILE A 59 -9.65 -4.39 -2.18
N PRO A 60 -9.66 -5.69 -1.83
CA PRO A 60 -9.45 -6.13 -0.46
C PRO A 60 -8.04 -5.78 0.00
N TYR A 61 -7.90 -5.29 1.23
CA TYR A 61 -6.61 -5.01 1.84
C TYR A 61 -6.67 -5.23 3.35
N GLU A 62 -5.53 -5.56 3.94
CA GLU A 62 -5.35 -5.77 5.36
C GLU A 62 -4.42 -4.69 5.92
N VAL A 63 -4.87 -3.93 6.92
CA VAL A 63 -4.01 -2.96 7.60
C VAL A 63 -3.06 -3.72 8.52
N ILE A 64 -1.76 -3.63 8.25
CA ILE A 64 -0.72 -4.18 9.12
C ILE A 64 -0.33 -3.07 10.10
N ALA A 65 -0.86 -3.12 11.32
CA ALA A 65 -0.35 -2.29 12.41
C ALA A 65 1.05 -2.81 12.79
N ASP A 66 2.06 -1.94 12.72
CA ASP A 66 3.40 -2.22 13.26
C ASP A 66 3.25 -2.66 14.73
N LYS A 67 3.63 -3.91 15.01
CA LYS A 67 3.92 -4.37 16.37
C LYS A 67 5.34 -4.01 16.75
#